data_AF-A0A7C5E1X1-F1
#
_entry.id   AF-A0A7C5E1X1-F1
#
_cell.length_a   1.000
_cell.length_b   1.000
_cell.length_c   1.000
_cell.angle_alpha   90.00
_cell.angle_beta   90.00
_cell.angle_gamma   90.00
#
_symmetry.space_group_name_H-M   'P 1'
#
loop_
_entity.id
_entity.type
_entity.pdbx_description
1 polymer ?
#
loop_
_entity_poly.entity_id
_entity_poly.type
_entity_poly.pdbx_seq_one_letter_code
_entity_poly.pdbx_strand_id
1 'polypeptide(L)'
;MKRNHIFLCLFLFISIIIIHNCESPLSSGSSLSEEQGFFRLMLTDAPLDLSDVEAIYITVSEVAVKKASSDNYIVVLDEETELELLELMDNPQPLVETYLEAGHYTGIRIVLESARIIVGGVEYELKVPSMEIKINVEFDVTEDGEVTVTLDFDAENSIHVTEAGQSGLFILKPVILVDDISYE
;
A
#
# COMPACT_ATOMS: atom_id res chain seq x y z
N MET A 1 31.44 -73.13 -53.04
CA MET A 1 32.81 -73.16 -52.46
C MET A 1 33.32 -71.73 -52.34
N LYS A 2 33.73 -71.34 -51.11
CA LYS A 2 34.54 -70.14 -50.74
C LYS A 2 33.80 -68.79 -50.91
N ARG A 3 33.31 -68.14 -49.83
CA ARG A 3 34.01 -67.43 -48.73
C ARG A 3 34.50 -66.04 -49.15
N ASN A 4 33.82 -64.96 -48.74
CA ASN A 4 34.30 -63.97 -47.75
C ASN A 4 33.42 -62.70 -47.67
N HIS A 5 33.40 -62.12 -46.47
CA HIS A 5 32.68 -60.93 -46.01
C HIS A 5 33.42 -59.62 -46.33
N ILE A 6 32.69 -58.53 -46.60
CA ILE A 6 33.02 -57.08 -46.35
C ILE A 6 31.67 -56.34 -46.40
N PHE A 7 31.09 -55.94 -45.26
CA PHE A 7 31.14 -54.61 -44.61
C PHE A 7 30.54 -53.47 -45.45
N LEU A 8 29.39 -52.90 -45.03
CA LEU A 8 29.23 -51.49 -44.65
C LEU A 8 27.74 -51.15 -44.39
N CYS A 9 27.44 -50.73 -43.16
CA CYS A 9 26.12 -50.30 -42.70
C CYS A 9 25.63 -49.05 -43.45
N LEU A 10 24.43 -49.12 -44.01
CA LEU A 10 23.68 -47.96 -44.47
C LEU A 10 22.28 -47.98 -43.84
N PHE A 11 22.18 -47.42 -42.64
CA PHE A 11 20.91 -46.98 -42.06
C PHE A 11 21.15 -45.58 -41.52
N LEU A 12 20.75 -44.59 -42.32
CA LEU A 12 20.80 -43.19 -41.94
C LEU A 12 19.36 -42.66 -42.01
N PHE A 13 18.69 -42.80 -40.87
CA PHE A 13 17.48 -42.05 -40.53
C PHE A 13 17.91 -40.58 -40.33
N ILE A 14 17.64 -39.71 -41.31
CA ILE A 14 17.64 -38.26 -41.07
C ILE A 14 16.20 -37.78 -41.15
N SER A 15 15.68 -37.43 -39.98
CA SER A 15 14.47 -36.64 -39.80
C SER A 15 14.71 -35.26 -40.41
N ILE A 16 13.94 -34.91 -41.43
CA ILE A 16 13.84 -33.54 -41.94
C ILE A 16 13.06 -32.72 -40.90
N ILE A 17 13.78 -31.91 -40.12
CA ILE A 17 13.21 -30.80 -39.36
C ILE A 17 13.40 -29.57 -40.24
N ILE A 18 12.31 -29.09 -40.85
CA ILE A 18 12.30 -27.78 -41.53
C ILE A 18 12.28 -26.73 -40.41
N ILE A 19 13.44 -26.14 -40.18
CA ILE A 19 13.67 -25.03 -39.26
C ILE A 19 12.89 -23.84 -39.82
N HIS A 20 11.86 -23.39 -39.10
CA HIS A 20 11.21 -22.13 -39.39
C HIS A 20 12.19 -21.01 -39.03
N ASN A 21 12.62 -20.24 -40.03
CA ASN A 21 13.28 -18.95 -39.84
C ASN A 21 12.29 -18.01 -39.14
N CYS A 22 12.36 -17.93 -37.81
CA CYS A 22 11.79 -16.82 -37.07
C CYS A 22 12.90 -15.77 -36.94
N GLU A 23 13.00 -14.86 -37.90
CA GLU A 23 13.72 -13.61 -37.71
C GLU A 23 12.98 -12.81 -36.63
N SER A 24 13.44 -12.96 -35.39
CA SER A 24 12.99 -12.10 -34.30
C SER A 24 13.77 -10.78 -34.40
N PRO A 25 13.12 -9.61 -34.46
CA PRO A 25 13.83 -8.35 -34.33
C PRO A 25 14.45 -8.31 -32.94
N LEU A 26 15.78 -8.16 -32.89
CA LEU A 26 16.53 -7.88 -31.68
C LEU A 26 16.08 -6.51 -31.15
N SER A 27 15.05 -6.51 -30.29
CA SER A 27 14.78 -5.41 -29.39
C SER A 27 15.85 -5.46 -28.31
N SER A 28 16.88 -4.63 -28.45
CA SER A 28 17.68 -4.18 -27.30
C SER A 28 16.83 -3.24 -26.46
N GLY A 29 15.76 -3.76 -25.87
CA GLY A 29 15.08 -3.11 -24.78
C GLY A 29 15.90 -3.40 -23.54
N SER A 30 16.58 -2.40 -23.00
CA SER A 30 16.89 -2.42 -21.59
C SER A 30 15.55 -2.47 -20.87
N SER A 31 15.06 -3.66 -20.55
CA SER A 31 14.16 -3.82 -19.42
C SER A 31 14.99 -3.41 -18.21
N LEU A 32 14.97 -2.12 -17.89
CA LEU A 32 15.20 -1.70 -16.54
C LEU A 32 14.10 -2.43 -15.77
N SER A 33 14.43 -3.59 -15.20
CA SER A 33 13.67 -4.03 -14.03
C SER A 33 13.87 -2.89 -13.07
N GLU A 34 12.85 -2.07 -12.88
CA GLU A 34 12.89 -1.10 -11.81
C GLU A 34 13.11 -1.93 -10.55
N GLU A 35 14.26 -1.73 -9.92
CA GLU A 35 14.61 -2.36 -8.66
C GLU A 35 13.45 -2.07 -7.70
N GLN A 36 12.85 -3.09 -7.08
CA GLN A 36 11.67 -2.93 -6.22
C GLN A 36 11.98 -3.40 -4.81
N GLY A 37 11.30 -2.81 -3.83
CA GLY A 37 11.28 -3.25 -2.44
C GLY A 37 9.84 -3.34 -1.92
N PHE A 38 9.66 -4.05 -0.81
CA PHE A 38 8.36 -4.20 -0.17
C PHE A 38 8.10 -3.00 0.76
N PHE A 39 6.91 -2.42 0.64
CA PHE A 39 6.43 -1.31 1.46
C PHE A 39 5.16 -1.73 2.20
N ARG A 40 5.18 -1.58 3.51
CA ARG A 40 4.02 -1.75 4.38
C ARG A 40 3.69 -0.43 5.06
N LEU A 41 2.44 0.01 4.95
CA LEU A 41 1.88 1.11 5.73
C LEU A 41 0.99 0.52 6.81
N MET A 42 1.33 0.79 8.06
CA MET A 42 0.55 0.42 9.24
C MET A 42 -0.17 1.64 9.79
N LEU A 43 -1.35 1.40 10.37
CA LEU A 43 -2.08 2.39 11.14
C LEU A 43 -2.29 1.87 12.57
N THR A 44 -2.05 2.73 13.55
CA THR A 44 -2.32 2.49 14.97
C THR A 44 -3.00 3.72 15.58
N ASP A 45 -3.35 3.62 16.85
CA ASP A 45 -3.85 4.75 17.64
C ASP A 45 -3.37 4.61 19.08
N ALA A 46 -3.21 5.73 19.77
CA ALA A 46 -2.93 5.74 21.20
C ALA A 46 -4.18 5.33 21.99
N PRO A 47 -4.02 4.77 23.21
CA PRO A 47 -5.16 4.49 24.08
C PRO A 47 -6.01 5.74 24.35
N LEU A 48 -7.31 5.66 24.05
CA LEU A 48 -8.28 6.74 24.27
C LEU A 48 -9.08 6.50 25.55
N ASP A 49 -9.28 7.53 26.37
CA ASP A 49 -10.24 7.50 27.48
C ASP A 49 -11.52 8.26 27.10
N LEU A 50 -12.42 7.56 26.40
CA LEU A 50 -13.70 8.11 25.96
C LEU A 50 -14.85 7.32 26.58
N SER A 51 -15.26 7.70 27.79
CA SER A 51 -16.26 6.96 28.58
C SER A 51 -17.62 6.77 27.92
N ASP A 52 -17.97 7.62 26.95
CA ASP A 52 -19.28 7.61 26.28
C ASP A 52 -19.20 7.19 24.79
N VAL A 53 -17.99 6.90 24.27
CA VAL A 53 -17.79 6.52 22.86
C VAL A 53 -17.61 5.01 22.77
N GLU A 54 -18.47 4.37 21.96
CA GLU A 54 -18.49 2.93 21.78
C GLU A 54 -17.67 2.48 20.58
N ALA A 55 -17.66 3.26 19.50
CA ALA A 55 -16.91 2.98 18.29
C ALA A 55 -16.68 4.26 17.47
N ILE A 56 -15.58 4.31 16.73
CA ILE A 56 -15.29 5.34 15.73
C ILE A 56 -14.83 4.64 14.47
N TYR A 57 -15.53 4.87 13.37
CA TYR A 57 -15.19 4.33 12.06
C TYR A 57 -14.71 5.43 11.13
N ILE A 58 -13.65 5.16 10.39
CA ILE A 58 -13.22 5.97 9.24
C ILE A 58 -13.20 5.08 8.00
N THR A 59 -13.54 5.66 6.85
CA THR A 59 -13.38 5.00 5.55
C THR A 59 -12.29 5.70 4.78
N VAL A 60 -11.18 5.00 4.51
CA VAL A 60 -10.09 5.47 3.63
C VAL A 60 -10.45 5.05 2.20
N SER A 61 -10.41 5.97 1.24
CA SER A 61 -10.66 5.67 -0.18
C SER A 61 -9.41 5.66 -1.05
N GLU A 62 -8.37 6.41 -0.67
CA GLU A 62 -7.10 6.45 -1.40
C GLU A 62 -5.92 6.56 -0.43
N VAL A 63 -4.84 5.83 -0.74
CA VAL A 63 -3.51 6.10 -0.19
C VAL A 63 -2.54 6.27 -1.34
N ALA A 64 -1.69 7.30 -1.26
CA ALA A 64 -0.67 7.57 -2.25
C ALA A 64 0.65 8.00 -1.61
N VAL A 65 1.77 7.66 -2.25
CA VAL A 65 3.13 7.98 -1.78
C VAL A 65 3.83 8.96 -2.73
N LYS A 66 4.71 9.82 -2.21
CA LYS A 66 5.47 10.78 -3.01
C LYS A 66 6.95 10.43 -3.05
N LYS A 67 7.44 9.99 -4.21
CA LYS A 67 8.87 9.77 -4.47
C LYS A 67 9.59 11.12 -4.62
N ALA A 68 10.74 11.30 -3.99
CA ALA A 68 11.48 12.58 -3.98
C ALA A 68 11.91 13.06 -5.37
N SER A 69 12.13 12.12 -6.30
CA SER A 69 12.50 12.40 -7.69
C SER A 69 11.33 12.84 -8.57
N SER A 70 10.10 12.91 -8.03
CA SER A 70 8.87 13.22 -8.75
C SER A 70 7.99 14.18 -7.94
N ASP A 71 7.27 15.05 -8.63
CA ASP A 71 6.24 15.88 -8.00
C ASP A 71 4.87 15.18 -7.91
N ASN A 72 4.71 14.03 -8.58
CA ASN A 72 3.47 13.28 -8.60
C ASN A 72 3.39 12.29 -7.44
N TYR A 73 2.17 12.11 -6.93
CA TYR A 73 1.83 11.02 -6.02
C TYR A 73 1.59 9.73 -6.82
N ILE A 74 2.05 8.61 -6.27
CA ILE A 74 1.83 7.26 -6.77
C ILE A 74 0.75 6.64 -5.89
N VAL A 75 -0.41 6.33 -6.48
CA VAL A 75 -1.52 5.70 -5.74
C VAL A 75 -1.17 4.25 -5.46
N VAL A 76 -1.27 3.86 -4.19
CA VAL A 76 -0.95 2.52 -3.67
C VAL A 76 -2.17 1.81 -3.06
N LEU A 77 -3.26 2.55 -2.82
CA LEU A 77 -4.58 2.05 -2.47
C LEU A 77 -5.61 2.93 -3.20
N ASP A 78 -6.58 2.32 -3.87
CA ASP A 78 -7.69 2.99 -4.60
C ASP A 78 -8.99 2.19 -4.42
N GLU A 79 -9.25 1.81 -3.17
CA GLU A 79 -10.47 1.12 -2.75
C GLU A 79 -10.87 1.54 -1.34
N GLU A 80 -12.18 1.52 -1.07
CA GLU A 80 -12.71 1.90 0.24
C GLU A 80 -12.39 0.85 1.29
N THR A 81 -11.65 1.27 2.32
CA THR A 81 -11.29 0.46 3.49
C THR A 81 -11.84 1.13 4.74
N GLU A 82 -12.83 0.50 5.38
CA GLU A 82 -13.37 0.94 6.67
C GLU A 82 -12.49 0.39 7.81
N LEU A 83 -12.13 1.27 8.75
CA LEU A 83 -11.31 0.96 9.92
C LEU A 83 -12.04 1.42 11.18
N GLU A 84 -12.01 0.60 12.22
CA GLU A 84 -12.49 0.96 13.56
C GLU A 84 -11.31 1.44 14.42
N LEU A 85 -11.24 2.73 14.72
CA LEU A 85 -10.07 3.32 15.39
C LEU A 85 -9.82 2.74 16.80
N LEU A 86 -10.88 2.37 17.50
CA LEU A 86 -10.75 1.74 18.82
C LEU A 86 -10.09 0.34 18.76
N GLU A 87 -10.17 -0.36 17.63
CA GLU A 87 -9.48 -1.64 17.44
C GLU A 87 -7.98 -1.48 17.15
N LEU A 88 -7.54 -0.25 16.83
CA LEU A 88 -6.14 0.08 16.52
C LEU A 88 -5.32 0.46 17.76
N MET A 89 -5.98 0.66 18.92
CA MET A 89 -5.35 1.05 20.18
C MET A 89 -4.29 0.02 20.61
N ASP A 90 -3.03 0.45 20.66
CA ASP A 90 -1.86 -0.41 20.92
C ASP A 90 -1.79 -1.67 20.02
N ASN A 91 -2.47 -1.63 18.87
CA ASN A 91 -2.63 -2.76 17.97
C ASN A 91 -2.52 -2.32 16.50
N PRO A 92 -1.29 -2.05 16.02
CA PRO A 92 -1.08 -1.62 14.63
C PRO A 92 -1.64 -2.63 13.62
N GLN A 93 -2.41 -2.15 12.63
CA GLN A 93 -2.97 -2.95 11.54
C GLN A 93 -2.44 -2.49 10.17
N PRO A 94 -2.26 -3.41 9.20
CA PRO A 94 -1.85 -3.02 7.85
C PRO A 94 -2.98 -2.29 7.11
N LEU A 95 -2.67 -1.12 6.56
CA LEU A 95 -3.53 -0.38 5.64
C LEU A 95 -3.12 -0.60 4.18
N VAL A 96 -1.81 -0.68 3.91
CA VAL A 96 -1.27 -0.95 2.58
C VAL A 96 -0.12 -1.93 2.68
N GLU A 97 -0.08 -2.89 1.77
CA GLU A 97 1.05 -3.78 1.55
C GLU A 97 1.27 -3.90 0.04
N THR A 98 2.42 -3.41 -0.46
CA THR A 98 2.69 -3.38 -1.90
C THR A 98 4.19 -3.34 -2.21
N TYR A 99 4.55 -3.48 -3.47
CA TYR A 99 5.91 -3.25 -3.95
C TYR A 99 6.02 -1.85 -4.53
N LEU A 100 7.08 -1.15 -4.13
CA LEU A 100 7.44 0.17 -4.65
C LEU A 100 8.79 0.08 -5.36
N GLU A 101 8.99 0.92 -6.37
CA GLU A 101 10.33 1.12 -6.92
C GLU A 101 11.29 1.62 -5.84
N ALA A 102 12.52 1.12 -5.87
CA ALA A 102 13.59 1.59 -5.01
C ALA A 102 13.81 3.09 -5.18
N GLY A 103 14.09 3.76 -4.06
CA GLY A 103 14.34 5.18 -4.00
C GLY A 103 13.85 5.83 -2.71
N HIS A 104 14.04 7.15 -2.67
CA HIS A 104 13.69 7.98 -1.53
C HIS A 104 12.28 8.55 -1.68
N TYR A 105 11.47 8.45 -0.63
CA TYR A 105 10.10 8.94 -0.54
C TYR A 105 10.00 10.02 0.54
N THR A 106 9.14 11.01 0.32
CA THR A 106 9.08 12.25 1.13
C THR A 106 7.67 12.59 1.62
N GLY A 107 6.68 11.75 1.30
CA GLY A 107 5.36 11.95 1.84
C GLY A 107 4.39 10.81 1.55
N ILE A 108 3.35 10.78 2.37
CA ILE A 108 2.19 9.90 2.24
C ILE A 108 0.96 10.80 2.21
N ARG A 109 0.00 10.47 1.36
CA ARG A 109 -1.31 11.10 1.29
C ARG A 109 -2.37 10.05 1.56
N ILE A 110 -3.31 10.37 2.44
CA ILE A 110 -4.48 9.56 2.75
C ILE A 110 -5.71 10.39 2.41
N VAL A 111 -6.68 9.79 1.73
CA VAL A 111 -7.98 10.40 1.45
C VAL A 111 -9.05 9.60 2.19
N LEU A 112 -9.84 10.30 3.00
CA LEU A 112 -11.03 9.74 3.65
C LEU A 112 -12.25 9.92 2.74
N GLU A 113 -13.14 8.94 2.73
CA GLU A 113 -14.45 9.04 2.11
C GLU A 113 -15.49 9.51 3.13
N SER A 114 -15.48 8.90 4.32
CA SER A 114 -16.46 9.21 5.37
C SER A 114 -15.91 8.84 6.75
N ALA A 115 -16.61 9.29 7.79
CA ALA A 115 -16.36 8.87 9.16
C ALA A 115 -17.64 8.92 9.99
N ARG A 116 -17.76 8.03 10.97
CA ARG A 116 -18.93 7.93 11.88
C ARG A 116 -18.50 7.56 13.29
N ILE A 117 -19.31 7.93 14.28
CA ILE A 117 -19.08 7.66 15.69
C ILE A 117 -20.35 7.08 16.33
N ILE A 118 -20.19 6.13 17.24
CA ILE A 118 -21.28 5.56 18.03
C ILE A 118 -21.15 6.03 19.47
N VAL A 119 -22.18 6.72 19.96
CA VAL A 119 -22.25 7.27 21.33
C VAL A 119 -23.60 6.88 21.93
N GLY A 120 -23.57 6.15 23.05
CA GLY A 120 -24.77 5.67 23.73
C GLY A 120 -25.69 4.83 22.82
N GLY A 121 -25.10 3.99 21.97
CA GLY A 121 -25.78 3.14 20.98
C GLY A 121 -26.39 3.87 19.79
N VAL A 122 -26.13 5.17 19.61
CA VAL A 122 -26.61 5.96 18.47
C VAL A 122 -25.44 6.32 17.57
N GLU A 123 -25.61 6.09 16.27
CA GLU A 123 -24.64 6.45 15.24
C GLU A 123 -24.82 7.90 14.79
N TYR A 124 -23.70 8.62 14.70
CA TYR A 124 -23.61 9.97 14.18
C TYR A 124 -22.55 10.04 13.09
N GLU A 125 -22.87 10.71 11.98
CA GLU A 125 -21.88 11.05 10.95
C GLU A 125 -20.92 12.13 11.49
N LEU A 126 -19.62 11.93 11.26
CA LEU A 126 -18.59 12.91 11.58
C LEU A 126 -18.40 13.83 10.38
N LYS A 127 -18.55 15.14 10.59
CA LYS A 127 -18.19 16.11 9.56
C LYS A 127 -16.68 16.18 9.42
N VAL A 128 -16.14 15.84 8.25
CA VAL A 128 -14.71 15.95 7.93
C VAL A 128 -14.45 17.16 7.03
N PRO A 129 -13.87 18.27 7.53
CA PRO A 129 -13.66 19.47 6.71
C PRO A 129 -12.62 19.30 5.61
N SER A 130 -11.64 18.40 5.83
CA SER A 130 -10.60 18.04 4.86
C SER A 130 -10.48 16.53 4.80
N MET A 131 -10.97 15.96 3.71
CA MET A 131 -10.86 14.53 3.43
C MET A 131 -9.44 14.13 3.01
N GLU A 132 -8.67 15.06 2.45
CA GLU A 132 -7.27 14.83 2.07
C GLU A 132 -6.33 15.19 3.23
N ILE A 133 -5.46 14.26 3.60
CA ILE A 133 -4.44 14.41 4.65
C ILE A 133 -3.07 14.16 4.02
N LYS A 134 -2.14 15.10 4.19
CA LYS A 134 -0.76 14.98 3.70
C LYS A 134 0.19 14.88 4.88
N ILE A 135 0.98 13.83 4.87
CA ILE A 135 1.95 13.49 5.91
C ILE A 135 3.33 13.64 5.27
N ASN A 136 4.13 14.55 5.82
CA ASN A 136 5.53 14.68 5.41
C ASN A 136 6.33 13.63 6.20
N VAL A 137 6.86 12.64 5.48
CA VAL A 137 7.61 11.53 6.06
C VAL A 137 8.68 11.12 5.06
N GLU A 138 9.89 10.92 5.54
CA GLU A 138 11.04 10.54 4.71
C GLU A 138 11.41 9.09 4.99
N PHE A 139 11.44 8.26 3.94
CA PHE A 139 11.83 6.85 4.03
C PHE A 139 12.46 6.38 2.72
N ASP A 140 13.18 5.26 2.78
CA ASP A 140 13.87 4.69 1.63
C ASP A 140 13.31 3.31 1.34
N VAL A 141 13.02 3.04 0.07
CA VAL A 141 12.74 1.69 -0.43
C VAL A 141 14.02 1.20 -1.09
N THR A 142 14.54 0.05 -0.65
CA THR A 142 15.75 -0.57 -1.22
C THR A 142 15.38 -1.78 -2.08
N GLU A 143 16.23 -2.13 -3.05
CA GLU A 143 16.05 -3.35 -3.85
C GLU A 143 16.00 -4.58 -2.94
N ASP A 144 14.97 -5.41 -3.10
CA ASP A 144 14.70 -6.63 -2.34
C ASP A 144 14.57 -6.42 -0.81
N GLY A 145 14.56 -5.18 -0.32
CA GLY A 145 14.39 -4.84 1.09
C GLY A 145 12.93 -4.60 1.46
N GLU A 146 12.66 -4.54 2.76
CA GLU A 146 11.34 -4.24 3.32
C GLU A 146 11.42 -2.98 4.19
N VAL A 147 10.45 -2.09 4.02
CA VAL A 147 10.25 -0.93 4.89
C VAL A 147 8.81 -0.91 5.39
N THR A 148 8.66 -0.76 6.70
CA THR A 148 7.37 -0.56 7.35
C THR A 148 7.30 0.85 7.92
N VAL A 149 6.27 1.61 7.54
CA VAL A 149 5.95 2.91 8.12
C VAL A 149 4.68 2.76 8.95
N THR A 150 4.75 3.11 10.24
CA THR A 150 3.59 3.10 11.14
C THR A 150 3.13 4.53 11.39
N LEU A 151 1.84 4.77 11.17
CA LEU A 151 1.18 6.03 11.41
C LEU A 151 0.26 5.92 12.63
N ASP A 152 0.22 6.97 13.45
CA ASP A 152 -0.71 7.13 14.56
C ASP A 152 -1.80 8.13 14.16
N PHE A 153 -3.08 7.72 14.20
CA PHE A 153 -4.22 8.57 13.85
C PHE A 153 -4.58 9.59 14.93
N ASP A 154 -4.02 9.48 16.15
CA ASP A 154 -4.25 10.39 17.28
C ASP A 154 -5.73 10.81 17.37
N ALA A 155 -6.62 9.83 17.59
CA ALA A 155 -8.06 10.10 17.56
C ALA A 155 -8.49 11.09 18.66
N GLU A 156 -7.75 11.14 19.78
CA GLU A 156 -7.95 12.08 20.88
C GLU A 156 -7.87 13.52 20.40
N ASN A 157 -6.86 13.86 19.59
CA ASN A 157 -6.70 15.20 19.04
C ASN A 157 -7.46 15.42 17.73
N SER A 158 -7.89 14.33 17.06
CA SER A 158 -8.62 14.40 15.80
C SER A 158 -10.12 14.72 15.97
N ILE A 159 -10.74 14.29 17.06
CA ILE A 159 -12.19 14.41 17.26
C ILE A 159 -12.52 15.65 18.07
N HIS A 160 -13.37 16.51 17.52
CA HIS A 160 -13.85 17.71 18.18
C HIS A 160 -15.37 17.74 18.26
N VAL A 161 -15.88 17.86 19.48
CA VAL A 161 -17.30 18.12 19.73
C VAL A 161 -17.54 19.62 19.61
N THR A 162 -18.41 20.02 18.68
CA THR A 162 -18.89 21.40 18.61
C THR A 162 -20.33 21.47 19.09
N GLU A 163 -20.54 22.12 20.24
CA GLU A 163 -21.87 22.41 20.79
C GLU A 163 -22.53 23.57 20.01
N ALA A 164 -22.74 23.41 18.71
CA ALA A 164 -23.48 24.36 17.90
C ALA A 164 -24.99 24.06 17.97
N GLY A 165 -25.66 24.49 19.03
CA GLY A 165 -27.11 24.28 19.21
C GLY A 165 -27.48 22.83 19.53
N GLN A 166 -28.76 22.58 19.79
CA GLN A 166 -29.32 21.36 20.39
C GLN A 166 -29.10 20.03 19.62
N SER A 167 -28.24 20.00 18.59
CA SER A 167 -28.01 18.86 17.73
C SER A 167 -26.61 18.26 17.79
N GLY A 168 -25.69 18.76 18.64
CA GLY A 168 -24.36 18.17 18.88
C GLY A 168 -23.60 17.76 17.61
N LEU A 169 -22.90 18.70 16.97
CA LEU A 169 -22.16 18.39 15.74
C LEU A 169 -20.77 17.85 16.10
N PHE A 170 -20.50 16.59 15.73
CA PHE A 170 -19.18 16.00 15.80
C PHE A 170 -18.38 16.32 14.53
N ILE A 171 -17.17 16.86 14.72
CA ILE A 171 -16.25 17.20 13.64
C ILE A 171 -14.99 16.36 13.79
N LEU A 172 -14.57 15.72 12.70
CA LEU A 172 -13.29 15.05 12.61
C LEU A 172 -12.30 15.95 11.86
N LYS A 173 -11.20 16.33 12.52
CA LYS A 173 -10.04 16.98 11.91
C LYS A 173 -8.85 16.06 12.09
N PRO A 174 -8.61 15.13 11.15
CA PRO A 174 -7.58 14.11 11.32
C PRO A 174 -6.21 14.73 11.62
N VAL A 175 -5.57 14.23 12.67
CA VAL A 175 -4.20 14.51 13.07
C VAL A 175 -3.45 13.21 12.92
N ILE A 176 -2.56 13.09 11.93
CA ILE A 176 -1.80 11.85 11.73
C ILE A 176 -0.32 12.11 11.98
N LEU A 177 0.28 11.32 12.85
CA LEU A 177 1.67 11.38 13.24
C LEU A 177 2.44 10.18 12.68
N VAL A 178 3.74 10.34 12.46
CA VAL A 178 4.63 9.22 12.18
C VAL A 178 5.05 8.62 13.53
N ASP A 179 4.68 7.37 13.76
CA ASP A 179 5.00 6.64 15.00
C ASP A 179 6.37 5.95 14.89
N ASP A 180 6.55 5.11 13.86
CA ASP A 180 7.77 4.35 13.64
C ASP A 180 8.07 4.18 12.14
N ILE A 181 9.37 4.02 11.83
CA ILE A 181 9.84 3.57 10.52
C ILE A 181 10.89 2.49 10.76
N SER A 182 10.62 1.28 10.29
CA SER A 182 11.51 0.12 10.44
C SER A 182 11.86 -0.50 9.09
N TYR A 183 13.02 -1.16 9.05
CA TYR A 183 13.60 -1.77 7.87
C TYR A 183 14.01 -3.20 8.21
N GLU A 184 13.73 -4.14 7.32
CA GLU A 184 14.13 -5.56 7.45
C GLU A 184 15.14 -6.00 6.37
#